data_AF-A0A1I8I3X8-F1
#
_entry.id   AF-A0A1I8I3X8-F1
#
_cell.length_a   1.000
_cell.length_b   1.000
_cell.length_c   1.000
_cell.angle_alpha   90.00
_cell.angle_beta   90.00
_cell.angle_gamma   90.00
#
_symmetry.space_group_name_H-M   'P 1'
#
loop_
_entity.id
_entity.type
_entity.pdbx_description
1 polymer ?
#
loop_
_entity_poly.entity_id
_entity_poly.type
_entity_poly.pdbx_seq_one_letter_code
_entity_poly.pdbx_strand_id
1 'polypeptide(L)'
;MQISDSQNDSSFALVKILDDYSTCEFNFSSNFTDWSQPHHHELLNSQQQHHYPDPLEVVIILLSLFNAAANGFSFSIFRNKAFNKSIMSVLLLGLSIFEVTFQLGQAGYYGVNLLRGCCLPPMRSRAVAIAISVFAGTSRQMSATFQLARNWTLAALSLYRCEAVCRSMARVKLFRKETSVRIVVFIGAMCSLIMLPRLFEAYEAVCYHAESQFYIVKTTSPFPPVMFNDWYKKFYLSACLFILQSGGPTITVLICSAFVLKVLWARKRFRETQNMRQRQSGTDKLIIMLALTFFVLEMPAFFSKLLFSFKALPTDVDVLLSRTANTMITLDSSLNIFIYLFSNPTFLQVAKEKICRGRCQAEANNNGQAAPATTRRDGGRGAGGNDKAEAAKRIGGSNEETAQPSPPVKAAVANKQEQNRIIVSAIKSTAVDEDDEQEEHIPTEHQALIAEDEVEEKVETAAEEAAVAIAAAEEAESARAALVAAAAAAAEVVDGSCDFRDIDGKIIELRVTEV
;
A
#
# COMPACT_ATOMS: atom_id res chain seq x y z
N MET A 1 -48.91 3.73 34.73
CA MET A 1 -48.44 3.59 33.34
C MET A 1 -48.71 4.90 32.63
N GLN A 2 -47.81 5.87 32.80
CA GLN A 2 -47.86 7.16 32.11
C GLN A 2 -47.00 7.03 30.87
N ILE A 3 -47.62 7.16 29.70
CA ILE A 3 -46.94 7.31 28.43
C ILE A 3 -46.53 8.78 28.36
N SER A 4 -45.25 9.08 28.58
CA SER A 4 -44.73 10.42 28.34
C SER A 4 -44.58 10.63 26.84
N ASP A 5 -45.08 11.76 26.36
CA ASP A 5 -44.94 12.25 24.99
C ASP A 5 -43.47 12.26 24.53
N SER A 6 -43.09 11.27 23.71
CA SER A 6 -41.85 11.32 22.92
C SER A 6 -42.10 12.15 21.66
N GLN A 7 -42.21 13.47 21.81
CA GLN A 7 -42.31 14.37 20.68
C GLN A 7 -40.94 14.55 20.02
N ASN A 8 -40.83 14.08 18.76
CA ASN A 8 -39.88 14.52 17.74
C ASN A 8 -38.38 14.39 18.05
N ASP A 9 -37.93 13.24 18.57
CA ASP A 9 -36.53 12.82 18.42
C ASP A 9 -36.27 12.38 16.97
N SER A 10 -36.20 13.36 16.08
CA SER A 10 -35.50 13.24 14.79
C SER A 10 -33.99 13.21 15.03
N SER A 11 -33.55 12.28 15.87
CA SER A 11 -32.14 12.01 16.11
C SER A 11 -31.52 11.53 14.81
N PHE A 12 -30.50 12.24 14.34
CA PHE A 12 -29.70 11.82 13.19
C PHE A 12 -29.24 10.38 13.40
N ALA A 13 -29.36 9.53 12.37
CA ALA A 13 -29.03 8.10 12.45
C ALA A 13 -27.61 7.78 12.97
N LEU A 14 -26.70 8.77 12.99
CA LEU A 14 -25.34 8.64 13.49
C LEU A 14 -25.18 8.76 15.01
N VAL A 15 -26.04 9.54 15.69
CA VAL A 15 -25.86 9.89 17.11
C VAL A 15 -27.16 9.69 17.86
N LYS A 16 -27.10 8.87 18.91
CA LYS A 16 -28.20 8.70 19.86
C LYS A 16 -27.83 9.41 21.15
N ILE A 17 -28.68 10.34 21.58
CA ILE A 17 -28.53 11.05 22.84
C ILE A 17 -29.40 10.32 23.86
N LEU A 18 -28.80 9.95 24.98
CA LEU A 18 -29.49 9.29 26.08
C LEU A 18 -29.41 10.23 27.29
N ASP A 19 -30.56 10.78 27.69
CA ASP A 19 -30.67 11.79 28.76
C ASP A 19 -30.55 11.18 30.17
N ASP A 20 -30.60 9.85 30.29
CA ASP A 20 -30.48 9.14 31.58
C ASP A 20 -29.30 8.15 31.55
N TYR A 21 -28.30 8.38 32.42
CA TYR A 21 -27.11 7.54 32.57
C TYR A 21 -27.45 6.06 32.83
N SER A 22 -28.53 5.81 33.58
CA SER A 22 -28.98 4.44 33.88
C SER A 22 -29.37 3.70 32.59
N THR A 23 -30.01 4.37 31.63
CA THR A 23 -30.34 3.79 30.31
C THR A 23 -29.12 3.58 29.41
N CYS A 24 -28.03 4.30 29.70
CA CYS A 24 -26.74 4.16 29.04
C CYS A 24 -25.92 2.96 29.54
N GLU A 25 -26.20 2.45 30.74
CA GLU A 25 -25.63 1.19 31.25
C GLU A 25 -26.56 -0.01 31.00
N PHE A 26 -27.89 0.19 31.04
CA PHE A 26 -28.86 -0.90 30.99
C PHE A 26 -29.16 -1.50 29.59
N ASN A 27 -28.76 -0.86 28.49
CA ASN A 27 -29.13 -1.33 27.14
C ASN A 27 -28.29 -2.51 26.59
N PHE A 28 -27.33 -3.04 27.34
CA PHE A 28 -26.65 -4.29 26.98
C PHE A 28 -27.26 -5.53 27.66
N SER A 29 -28.09 -5.35 28.71
CA SER A 29 -28.56 -6.47 29.55
C SER A 29 -30.05 -6.82 29.37
N SER A 30 -30.90 -5.93 28.87
CA SER A 30 -32.36 -6.09 29.03
C SER A 30 -33.08 -6.93 27.97
N ASN A 31 -32.42 -7.37 26.89
CA ASN A 31 -32.99 -8.32 25.92
C ASN A 31 -32.39 -9.74 25.98
N PHE A 32 -31.62 -10.03 27.03
CA PHE A 32 -31.12 -11.37 27.36
C PHE A 32 -31.72 -11.83 28.71
N THR A 33 -33.05 -11.80 28.82
CA THR A 33 -33.77 -12.12 30.07
C THR A 33 -33.89 -13.61 30.40
N ASP A 34 -33.05 -14.48 29.85
CA ASP A 34 -33.11 -15.93 30.15
C ASP A 34 -31.79 -16.56 30.65
N TRP A 35 -30.85 -15.75 31.14
CA TRP A 35 -29.64 -16.24 31.83
C TRP A 35 -29.50 -15.60 33.21
N SER A 36 -30.27 -16.10 34.17
CA SER A 36 -30.23 -15.72 35.59
C SER A 36 -29.05 -16.36 36.34
N GLN A 37 -27.81 -16.03 35.95
CA GLN A 37 -26.64 -16.39 36.76
C GLN A 37 -26.05 -15.16 37.50
N PRO A 38 -25.89 -15.23 38.84
CA PRO A 38 -25.44 -14.12 39.68
C PRO A 38 -23.94 -13.75 39.56
N HIS A 39 -23.18 -14.32 38.60
CA HIS A 39 -21.75 -14.04 38.40
C HIS A 39 -21.44 -12.90 37.41
N HIS A 40 -22.44 -12.28 36.76
CA HIS A 40 -22.20 -11.28 35.71
C HIS A 40 -21.85 -9.87 36.21
N HIS A 41 -22.19 -9.52 37.47
CA HIS A 41 -21.91 -8.18 38.00
C HIS A 41 -20.42 -7.94 38.33
N GLU A 42 -19.67 -8.99 38.66
CA GLU A 42 -18.21 -8.90 38.90
C GLU A 42 -17.42 -8.75 37.58
N LEU A 43 -17.90 -9.33 36.49
CA LEU A 43 -17.30 -9.22 35.16
C LEU A 43 -17.46 -7.81 34.54
N LEU A 44 -18.58 -7.13 34.78
CA LEU A 44 -18.81 -5.76 34.31
C LEU A 44 -17.91 -4.74 35.04
N ASN A 45 -17.63 -4.94 36.33
CA ASN A 45 -16.66 -4.11 37.05
C ASN A 45 -15.20 -4.41 36.66
N SER A 46 -14.89 -5.63 36.22
CA SER A 46 -13.56 -5.97 35.70
C SER A 46 -13.28 -5.40 34.29
N GLN A 47 -14.31 -5.11 33.49
CA GLN A 47 -14.19 -4.45 32.18
C GLN A 47 -13.90 -2.95 32.25
N GLN A 48 -13.97 -2.35 33.45
CA GLN A 48 -13.57 -0.96 33.71
C GLN A 48 -12.11 -0.86 34.20
N GLN A 49 -11.30 -1.93 34.05
CA GLN A 49 -9.85 -1.86 34.17
C GLN A 49 -9.30 -0.94 33.09
N HIS A 50 -8.51 0.06 33.51
CA HIS A 50 -7.75 0.99 32.67
C HIS A 50 -7.35 0.36 31.34
N HIS A 51 -8.14 0.67 30.31
CA HIS A 51 -7.86 0.20 28.96
C HIS A 51 -6.68 1.05 28.47
N TYR A 52 -5.47 0.58 28.75
CA TYR A 52 -4.28 1.14 28.13
C TYR A 52 -4.51 1.13 26.62
N PRO A 53 -4.15 2.22 25.93
CA PRO A 53 -4.29 2.28 24.49
C PRO A 53 -3.55 1.10 23.88
N ASP A 54 -4.26 0.35 23.03
CA ASP A 54 -3.63 -0.74 22.30
C ASP A 54 -2.50 -0.14 21.45
N PRO A 55 -1.23 -0.54 21.65
CA PRO A 55 -0.10 0.04 20.94
C PRO A 55 -0.28 -0.07 19.42
N LEU A 56 -1.04 -1.06 18.95
CA LEU A 56 -1.39 -1.22 17.55
C LEU A 56 -2.24 -0.05 17.02
N GLU A 57 -3.15 0.52 17.82
CA GLU A 57 -3.97 1.67 17.39
C GLU A 57 -3.09 2.92 17.17
N VAL A 58 -2.11 3.14 18.06
CA VAL A 58 -1.16 4.25 17.92
C VAL A 58 -0.35 4.08 16.63
N VAL A 59 0.16 2.86 16.37
CA VAL A 59 0.89 2.55 15.13
C VAL A 59 0.00 2.78 13.90
N ILE A 60 -1.26 2.34 13.92
CA ILE A 60 -2.20 2.55 12.82
C ILE A 60 -2.44 4.05 12.58
N ILE A 61 -2.64 4.85 13.63
CA ILE A 61 -2.85 6.31 13.50
C ILE A 61 -1.62 6.96 12.85
N LEU A 62 -0.42 6.68 13.35
CA LEU A 62 0.82 7.24 12.81
C LEU A 62 1.04 6.82 11.35
N LEU A 63 0.82 5.55 11.04
CA LEU A 63 0.97 5.01 9.70
C LEU A 63 -0.08 5.60 8.74
N SER A 64 -1.32 5.77 9.18
CA SER A 64 -2.38 6.42 8.39
C SER A 64 -2.06 7.89 8.10
N LEU A 65 -1.53 8.64 9.07
CA LEU A 65 -1.10 10.03 8.85
C LEU A 65 0.07 10.11 7.87
N PHE A 66 1.06 9.23 8.00
CA PHE A 66 2.16 9.11 7.05
C PHE A 66 1.64 8.79 5.65
N ASN A 67 0.72 7.83 5.51
CA ASN A 67 0.14 7.43 4.23
C ASN A 67 -0.68 8.54 3.59
N ALA A 68 -1.44 9.30 4.38
CA ALA A 68 -2.17 10.46 3.88
C ALA A 68 -1.19 11.52 3.34
N ALA A 69 -0.08 11.78 4.04
CA ALA A 69 0.94 12.71 3.57
C ALA A 69 1.66 12.21 2.30
N ALA A 70 2.06 10.94 2.26
CA ALA A 70 2.74 10.31 1.14
C ALA A 70 1.86 10.24 -0.13
N ASN A 71 0.59 9.85 0.02
CA ASN A 71 -0.36 9.84 -1.09
C ASN A 71 -0.77 11.27 -1.51
N GLY A 72 -0.83 12.23 -0.58
CA GLY A 72 -0.99 13.65 -0.90
C GLY A 72 0.18 14.21 -1.71
N PHE A 73 1.41 13.79 -1.40
CA PHE A 73 2.60 14.11 -2.18
C PHE A 73 2.54 13.48 -3.58
N SER A 74 2.12 12.22 -3.68
CA SER A 74 1.91 11.52 -4.95
C SER A 74 0.87 12.21 -5.83
N PHE A 75 -0.28 12.60 -5.24
CA PHE A 75 -1.29 13.43 -5.90
C PHE A 75 -0.70 14.72 -6.48
N SER A 76 0.11 15.42 -5.67
CA SER A 76 0.79 16.64 -6.09
C SER A 76 1.72 16.39 -7.29
N ILE A 77 2.43 15.25 -7.33
CA ILE A 77 3.29 14.87 -8.47
C ILE A 77 2.46 14.54 -9.71
N PHE A 78 1.41 13.74 -9.59
CA PHE A 78 0.55 13.38 -10.73
C PHE A 78 -0.18 14.58 -11.34
N ARG A 79 -0.36 15.67 -10.58
CA ARG A 79 -0.88 16.94 -11.12
C ARG A 79 0.12 17.68 -12.02
N ASN A 80 1.40 17.28 -12.05
CA ASN A 80 2.42 17.90 -12.90
C ASN A 80 2.05 17.73 -14.39
N LYS A 81 2.37 18.75 -15.22
CA LYS A 81 2.18 18.74 -16.67
C LYS A 81 2.80 17.52 -17.36
N ALA A 82 3.88 16.97 -16.82
CA ALA A 82 4.53 15.76 -17.30
C ALA A 82 3.58 14.54 -17.33
N PHE A 83 2.62 14.48 -16.40
CA PHE A 83 1.69 13.36 -16.23
C PHE A 83 0.29 13.64 -16.78
N ASN A 84 -0.13 14.90 -16.88
CA ASN A 84 -1.49 15.31 -17.26
C ASN A 84 -1.96 14.75 -18.61
N LYS A 85 -1.07 14.33 -19.52
CA LYS A 85 -1.46 13.74 -20.81
C LYS A 85 -1.83 12.25 -20.74
N SER A 86 -1.46 11.53 -19.68
CA SER A 86 -1.62 10.07 -19.61
C SER A 86 -2.94 9.65 -18.95
N ILE A 87 -3.63 8.67 -19.54
CA ILE A 87 -4.83 8.04 -18.95
C ILE A 87 -4.52 7.42 -17.60
N MET A 88 -3.39 6.71 -17.52
CA MET A 88 -2.84 6.14 -16.30
C MET A 88 -2.71 7.18 -15.19
N SER A 89 -2.31 8.41 -15.52
CA SER A 89 -2.20 9.48 -14.52
C SER A 89 -3.55 9.86 -13.93
N VAL A 90 -4.64 9.78 -14.69
CA VAL A 90 -5.99 10.08 -14.18
C VAL A 90 -6.42 9.02 -13.16
N LEU A 91 -6.19 7.74 -13.48
CA LEU A 91 -6.50 6.64 -12.56
C LEU A 91 -5.64 6.70 -11.30
N LEU A 92 -4.33 6.97 -11.43
CA LEU A 92 -3.42 7.14 -10.28
C LEU A 92 -3.75 8.38 -9.44
N LEU A 93 -4.22 9.46 -10.07
CA LEU A 93 -4.70 10.64 -9.36
C LEU A 93 -5.96 10.31 -8.54
N GLY A 94 -6.92 9.61 -9.16
CA GLY A 94 -8.13 9.12 -8.49
C GLY A 94 -7.80 8.21 -7.31
N LEU A 95 -6.90 7.26 -7.52
CA LEU A 95 -6.39 6.37 -6.47
C LEU A 95 -5.78 7.17 -5.32
N SER A 96 -4.91 8.14 -5.61
CA SER A 96 -4.28 8.98 -4.58
C SER A 96 -5.31 9.78 -3.76
N ILE A 97 -6.38 10.30 -4.39
CA ILE A 97 -7.46 11.00 -3.68
C ILE A 97 -8.19 10.04 -2.73
N PHE A 98 -8.56 8.87 -3.22
CA PHE A 98 -9.26 7.87 -2.40
C PHE A 98 -8.38 7.36 -1.26
N GLU A 99 -7.09 7.14 -1.49
CA GLU A 99 -6.11 6.78 -0.47
C GLU A 99 -6.00 7.86 0.62
N VAL A 100 -5.79 9.13 0.26
CA VAL A 100 -5.72 10.21 1.25
C VAL A 100 -6.99 10.26 2.09
N THR A 101 -8.16 10.15 1.46
CA THR A 101 -9.45 10.24 2.15
C THR A 101 -9.71 9.03 3.06
N PHE A 102 -9.35 7.83 2.59
CA PHE A 102 -9.36 6.60 3.38
C PHE A 102 -8.49 6.74 4.63
N GLN A 103 -7.23 7.15 4.45
CA GLN A 103 -6.26 7.23 5.54
C GLN A 103 -6.60 8.32 6.57
N LEU A 104 -7.13 9.46 6.13
CA LEU A 104 -7.63 10.49 7.06
C LEU A 104 -8.85 9.99 7.84
N GLY A 105 -9.73 9.21 7.21
CA GLY A 105 -10.89 8.61 7.89
C GLY A 105 -10.46 7.56 8.92
N GLN A 106 -9.47 6.75 8.57
CA GLN A 106 -8.89 5.76 9.45
C GLN A 106 -8.20 6.44 10.66
N ALA A 107 -7.32 7.41 10.43
CA ALA A 107 -6.66 8.16 11.48
C ALA A 107 -7.65 8.92 12.38
N GLY A 108 -8.70 9.52 11.80
CA GLY A 108 -9.75 10.19 12.56
C GLY A 108 -10.55 9.24 13.45
N TYR A 109 -10.92 8.06 12.94
CA TYR A 109 -11.65 7.06 13.71
C TYR A 109 -10.84 6.50 14.87
N TYR A 110 -9.63 5.99 14.60
CA TYR A 110 -8.75 5.46 15.65
C TYR A 110 -8.28 6.56 16.61
N GLY A 111 -8.05 7.79 16.11
CA GLY A 111 -7.69 8.92 16.96
C GLY A 111 -8.77 9.27 17.99
N VAL A 112 -10.05 9.21 17.61
CA VAL A 112 -11.14 9.41 18.60
C VAL A 112 -11.20 8.26 19.60
N ASN A 113 -11.02 7.01 19.17
CA ASN A 113 -11.00 5.86 20.09
C ASN A 113 -9.82 5.93 21.07
N LEU A 114 -8.64 6.31 20.59
CA LEU A 114 -7.46 6.54 21.42
C LEU A 114 -7.71 7.65 22.46
N LEU A 115 -8.27 8.78 22.01
CA LEU A 115 -8.61 9.89 22.91
C LEU A 115 -9.62 9.44 23.98
N ARG A 116 -10.65 8.68 23.61
CA ARG A 116 -11.65 8.14 24.55
C ARG A 116 -11.01 7.25 25.62
N GLY A 117 -10.04 6.41 25.25
CA GLY A 117 -9.36 5.52 26.19
C GLY A 117 -8.37 6.21 27.12
N CYS A 118 -7.66 7.23 26.63
CA CYS A 118 -6.55 7.83 27.38
C CYS A 118 -6.90 9.13 28.12
N CYS A 119 -7.51 10.07 27.40
CA CYS A 119 -7.35 11.49 27.75
C CYS A 119 -8.60 12.34 27.53
N LEU A 120 -9.70 11.81 27.01
CA LEU A 120 -10.88 12.62 26.71
C LEU A 120 -11.56 13.00 28.03
N PRO A 121 -11.45 14.25 28.49
CA PRO A 121 -12.08 14.63 29.75
C PRO A 121 -13.60 14.59 29.58
N PRO A 122 -14.34 14.33 30.68
CA PRO A 122 -15.79 14.45 30.66
C PRO A 122 -16.17 15.86 30.16
N MET A 123 -17.07 15.92 29.18
CA MET A 123 -17.37 17.16 28.46
C MET A 123 -18.55 17.88 29.11
N ARG A 124 -18.39 19.16 29.44
CA ARG A 124 -19.49 19.97 29.99
C ARG A 124 -20.50 20.40 28.92
N SER A 125 -20.09 20.47 27.65
CA SER A 125 -20.92 20.93 26.54
C SER A 125 -21.49 19.76 25.74
N ARG A 126 -22.83 19.68 25.68
CA ARG A 126 -23.58 18.72 24.83
C ARG A 126 -23.16 18.82 23.36
N ALA A 127 -22.96 20.04 22.86
CA ALA A 127 -22.61 20.28 21.46
C ALA A 127 -21.24 19.67 21.10
N VAL A 128 -20.26 19.73 22.01
CA VAL A 128 -18.92 19.16 21.78
C VAL A 128 -19.00 17.63 21.76
N ALA A 129 -19.73 17.02 22.71
CA ALA A 129 -19.90 15.57 22.74
C ALA A 129 -20.60 15.03 21.48
N ILE A 130 -21.63 15.73 21.00
CA ILE A 130 -22.29 15.42 19.72
C ILE A 130 -21.31 15.58 18.56
N ALA A 131 -20.55 16.68 18.50
CA ALA A 131 -19.59 16.92 17.42
C ALA A 131 -18.52 15.84 17.32
N ILE A 132 -17.95 15.40 18.45
CA ILE A 132 -16.97 14.30 18.49
C ILE A 132 -17.61 12.98 18.03
N SER A 133 -18.84 12.72 18.44
CA SER A 133 -19.59 11.51 18.04
C SER A 133 -19.89 11.49 16.54
N VAL A 134 -20.34 12.63 15.98
CA VAL A 134 -20.53 12.78 14.52
C VAL A 134 -19.20 12.61 13.79
N PHE A 135 -18.12 13.20 14.30
CA PHE A 135 -16.79 13.07 13.69
C PHE A 135 -16.29 11.62 13.68
N ALA A 136 -16.48 10.87 14.76
CA ALA A 136 -16.13 9.46 14.82
C ALA A 136 -16.92 8.62 13.81
N GLY A 137 -18.25 8.77 13.81
CA GLY A 137 -19.13 8.03 12.90
C GLY A 137 -18.88 8.37 11.42
N THR A 138 -18.65 9.64 11.10
CA THR A 138 -18.32 10.07 9.73
C THR A 138 -16.95 9.58 9.29
N SER A 139 -15.96 9.59 10.19
CA SER A 139 -14.62 9.08 9.93
C SER A 139 -14.62 7.57 9.68
N ARG A 140 -15.40 6.79 10.47
CA ARG A 140 -15.66 5.36 10.24
C ARG A 140 -16.24 5.11 8.85
N GLN A 141 -17.28 5.87 8.48
CA GLN A 141 -17.93 5.73 7.17
C GLN A 141 -17.01 6.10 6.02
N MET A 142 -16.26 7.18 6.17
CA MET A 142 -15.30 7.68 5.20
C MET A 142 -14.23 6.61 4.95
N SER A 143 -13.65 6.04 6.01
CA SER A 143 -12.69 4.94 5.91
C SER A 143 -13.25 3.76 5.10
N ALA A 144 -14.43 3.24 5.46
CA ALA A 144 -15.02 2.09 4.77
C ALA A 144 -15.33 2.37 3.29
N THR A 145 -15.88 3.55 3.00
CA THR A 145 -16.27 3.97 1.64
C THR A 145 -15.07 4.11 0.72
N PHE A 146 -14.02 4.78 1.19
CA PHE A 146 -12.85 5.04 0.37
C PHE A 146 -11.91 3.84 0.28
N GLN A 147 -11.93 2.92 1.25
CA GLN A 147 -11.29 1.61 1.10
C GLN A 147 -11.89 0.84 -0.07
N LEU A 148 -13.23 0.78 -0.17
CA LEU A 148 -13.91 0.15 -1.30
C LEU A 148 -13.57 0.85 -2.63
N ALA A 149 -13.61 2.19 -2.67
CA ALA A 149 -13.33 2.97 -3.86
C ALA A 149 -11.88 2.81 -4.35
N ARG A 150 -10.92 2.75 -3.42
CA ARG A 150 -9.50 2.45 -3.69
C ARG A 150 -9.35 1.09 -4.37
N ASN A 151 -9.92 0.04 -3.79
CA ASN A 151 -9.80 -1.33 -4.32
C ASN A 151 -10.37 -1.44 -5.75
N TRP A 152 -11.53 -0.84 -6.01
CA TRP A 152 -12.09 -0.80 -7.37
C TRP A 152 -11.30 0.09 -8.33
N THR A 153 -10.63 1.12 -7.84
CA THR A 153 -9.74 1.94 -8.68
C THR A 153 -8.47 1.18 -9.07
N LEU A 154 -7.93 0.33 -8.18
CA LEU A 154 -6.85 -0.60 -8.50
C LEU A 154 -7.29 -1.64 -9.54
N ALA A 155 -8.51 -2.18 -9.42
CA ALA A 155 -9.09 -3.06 -10.44
C ALA A 155 -9.29 -2.33 -11.79
N ALA A 156 -9.73 -1.07 -11.78
CA ALA A 156 -9.81 -0.27 -13.00
C ALA A 156 -8.42 -0.01 -13.62
N LEU A 157 -7.40 0.20 -12.79
CA LEU A 157 -6.02 0.33 -13.23
C LEU A 157 -5.52 -0.96 -13.88
N SER A 158 -5.75 -2.13 -13.28
CA SER A 158 -5.35 -3.41 -13.87
C SER A 158 -6.08 -3.70 -15.19
N LEU A 159 -7.37 -3.41 -15.28
CA LEU A 159 -8.16 -3.51 -16.51
C LEU A 159 -7.62 -2.59 -17.62
N TYR A 160 -7.30 -1.34 -17.30
CA TYR A 160 -6.68 -0.41 -18.24
C TYR A 160 -5.36 -0.97 -18.81
N ARG A 161 -4.57 -1.63 -17.98
CA ARG A 161 -3.31 -2.24 -18.40
C ARG A 161 -3.50 -3.49 -19.23
N CYS A 162 -4.43 -4.34 -18.84
CA CYS A 162 -4.84 -5.48 -19.65
C CYS A 162 -5.29 -5.01 -21.04
N GLU A 163 -6.12 -3.96 -21.14
CA GLU A 163 -6.49 -3.38 -22.43
C GLU A 163 -5.28 -2.85 -23.21
N ALA A 164 -4.42 -2.05 -22.57
CA ALA A 164 -3.27 -1.43 -23.24
C ALA A 164 -2.27 -2.47 -23.77
N VAL A 165 -2.05 -3.56 -23.03
CA VAL A 165 -1.09 -4.62 -23.36
C VAL A 165 -1.69 -5.65 -24.31
N CYS A 166 -2.85 -6.21 -23.95
CA CYS A 166 -3.47 -7.31 -24.69
C CYS A 166 -4.24 -6.85 -25.94
N ARG A 167 -4.71 -5.59 -25.96
CA ARG A 167 -5.53 -5.03 -27.06
C ARG A 167 -4.95 -3.75 -27.65
N SER A 168 -3.62 -3.69 -27.81
CA SER A 168 -2.95 -2.51 -28.37
C SER A 168 -3.51 -2.07 -29.74
N MET A 169 -4.00 -3.02 -30.56
CA MET A 169 -4.54 -2.79 -31.91
C MET A 169 -6.08 -2.71 -31.99
N ALA A 170 -6.79 -2.72 -30.86
CA ALA A 170 -8.26 -2.62 -30.91
C ALA A 170 -8.72 -1.25 -31.41
N ARG A 171 -9.66 -1.23 -32.35
CA ARG A 171 -10.25 0.00 -32.92
C ARG A 171 -10.98 0.86 -31.89
N VAL A 172 -11.59 0.24 -30.89
CA VAL A 172 -12.33 0.91 -29.81
C VAL A 172 -11.64 0.63 -28.50
N LYS A 173 -11.15 1.70 -27.86
CA LYS A 173 -10.55 1.66 -26.51
C LYS A 173 -11.60 2.06 -25.47
N LEU A 174 -11.78 1.22 -24.46
CA LEU A 174 -12.66 1.43 -23.30
C LEU A 174 -12.14 2.62 -22.48
N PHE A 175 -10.84 2.63 -22.20
CA PHE A 175 -10.21 3.70 -21.44
C PHE A 175 -9.75 4.82 -22.37
N ARG A 176 -10.52 5.92 -22.37
CA ARG A 176 -10.11 7.25 -22.86
C ARG A 176 -9.91 8.19 -21.67
N LYS A 177 -9.22 9.31 -21.85
CA LYS A 177 -8.94 10.26 -20.76
C LYS A 177 -10.24 10.75 -20.10
N GLU A 178 -11.20 11.22 -20.89
CA GLU A 178 -12.50 11.70 -20.39
C GLU A 178 -13.31 10.57 -19.73
N THR A 179 -13.36 9.39 -20.36
CA THR A 179 -14.04 8.22 -19.79
C THR A 179 -13.41 7.80 -18.46
N SER A 180 -12.09 7.90 -18.31
CA SER A 180 -11.40 7.50 -17.09
C SER A 180 -11.74 8.41 -15.91
N VAL A 181 -11.90 9.72 -16.15
CA VAL A 181 -12.42 10.64 -15.12
C VAL A 181 -13.83 10.22 -14.70
N ARG A 182 -14.71 9.93 -15.68
CA ARG A 182 -16.09 9.48 -15.39
C ARG A 182 -16.10 8.14 -14.63
N ILE A 183 -15.20 7.20 -14.97
CA ILE A 183 -15.06 5.93 -14.27
C ILE A 183 -14.67 6.15 -12.81
N VAL A 184 -13.67 7.00 -12.52
CA VAL A 184 -13.25 7.29 -11.14
C VAL A 184 -14.39 7.92 -10.34
N VAL A 185 -15.09 8.91 -10.91
CA VAL A 185 -16.24 9.55 -10.26
C VAL A 185 -17.37 8.54 -10.02
N PHE A 186 -17.65 7.69 -11.00
CA PHE A 186 -18.65 6.63 -10.91
C PHE A 186 -18.31 5.62 -9.81
N ILE A 187 -17.03 5.19 -9.72
CA ILE A 187 -16.54 4.31 -8.64
C ILE A 187 -16.82 4.97 -7.30
N GLY A 188 -16.41 6.21 -7.09
CA GLY A 188 -16.63 6.93 -5.81
C GLY A 188 -18.11 7.03 -5.43
N ALA A 189 -18.98 7.37 -6.40
CA ALA A 189 -20.41 7.47 -6.18
C ALA A 189 -21.06 6.11 -5.84
N MET A 190 -20.72 5.06 -6.59
CA MET A 190 -21.25 3.72 -6.34
C MET A 190 -20.75 3.13 -5.02
N CYS A 191 -19.48 3.34 -4.67
CA CYS A 191 -18.95 2.89 -3.39
C CYS A 191 -19.65 3.58 -2.21
N SER A 192 -19.94 4.88 -2.34
CA SER A 192 -20.71 5.64 -1.34
C SER A 192 -22.12 5.08 -1.17
N LEU A 193 -22.79 4.73 -2.28
CA LEU A 193 -24.12 4.13 -2.24
C LEU A 193 -24.10 2.73 -1.61
N ILE A 194 -23.13 1.89 -1.99
CA ILE A 194 -22.98 0.52 -1.47
C ILE A 194 -22.68 0.53 0.03
N MET A 195 -21.90 1.51 0.52
CA MET A 195 -21.58 1.64 1.94
C MET A 195 -22.68 2.34 2.75
N LEU A 196 -23.71 2.92 2.13
CA LEU A 196 -24.75 3.67 2.84
C LEU A 196 -25.44 2.85 3.96
N PRO A 197 -25.75 1.54 3.79
CA PRO A 197 -26.31 0.73 4.88
C PRO A 197 -25.41 0.62 6.12
N ARG A 198 -24.07 0.72 5.97
CA ARG A 198 -23.11 0.67 7.10
C ARG A 198 -23.26 1.84 8.07
N LEU A 199 -23.86 2.94 7.63
CA LEU A 199 -24.20 4.08 8.49
C LEU A 199 -25.20 3.70 9.57
N PHE A 200 -26.07 2.73 9.28
CA PHE A 200 -27.15 2.31 10.17
C PHE A 200 -26.81 1.07 11.00
N GLU A 201 -25.59 0.54 10.91
CA GLU A 201 -25.18 -0.61 11.72
C GLU A 201 -24.84 -0.25 13.15
N ALA A 202 -24.36 0.96 13.35
CA ALA A 202 -23.84 1.38 14.63
C ALA A 202 -23.96 2.89 14.78
N TYR A 203 -24.28 3.29 16.01
CA TYR A 203 -24.38 4.68 16.40
C TYR A 203 -23.39 4.96 17.52
N GLU A 204 -22.96 6.22 17.59
CA GLU A 204 -22.17 6.72 18.70
C GLU A 204 -23.14 7.19 19.79
N ALA A 205 -22.99 6.68 21.01
CA ALA A 205 -23.86 6.99 22.13
C ALA A 205 -23.26 8.14 22.95
N VAL A 206 -24.05 9.18 23.19
CA VAL A 206 -23.70 10.27 24.12
C VAL A 206 -24.52 10.09 25.38
N CYS A 207 -23.84 9.82 26.49
CA CYS A 207 -24.45 9.60 27.80
C CYS A 207 -24.30 10.85 28.65
N TYR A 208 -25.42 11.33 29.21
CA TYR A 208 -25.39 12.38 30.22
C TYR A 208 -25.28 11.77 31.62
N HIS A 209 -24.26 12.16 32.38
CA HIS A 209 -24.08 11.75 33.77
C HIS A 209 -24.64 12.82 34.70
N ALA A 210 -25.83 12.58 35.27
CA ALA A 210 -26.57 13.58 36.02
C ALA A 210 -25.82 14.09 37.27
N GLU A 211 -25.15 13.21 38.00
CA GLU A 211 -24.44 13.59 39.24
C GLU A 211 -23.26 14.54 38.99
N SER A 212 -22.49 14.28 37.93
CA SER A 212 -21.29 15.04 37.61
C SER A 212 -21.56 16.17 36.59
N GLN A 213 -22.77 16.21 36.01
CA GLN A 213 -23.19 17.20 35.01
C GLN A 213 -22.29 17.21 33.77
N PHE A 214 -21.78 16.04 33.36
CA PHE A 214 -20.93 15.88 32.19
C PHE A 214 -21.53 14.91 31.17
N TYR A 215 -21.08 15.06 29.92
CA TYR A 215 -21.37 14.17 28.82
C TYR A 215 -20.17 13.26 28.56
N ILE A 216 -20.44 11.96 28.43
CA ILE A 216 -19.47 10.92 28.11
C ILE A 216 -19.86 10.33 26.76
N VAL A 217 -18.90 10.28 25.83
CA VAL A 217 -19.09 9.62 24.55
C VAL A 217 -18.68 8.16 24.70
N LYS A 218 -19.65 7.25 24.70
CA LYS A 218 -19.39 5.81 24.77
C LYS A 218 -19.04 5.25 23.39
N THR A 219 -18.35 4.11 23.40
CA THR A 219 -17.96 3.38 22.20
C THR A 219 -19.16 3.03 21.31
N THR A 220 -18.87 2.90 20.02
CA THR A 220 -19.79 2.48 18.96
C THR A 220 -20.68 1.32 19.43
N SER A 221 -21.99 1.59 19.53
CA SER A 221 -22.99 0.59 19.92
C SER A 221 -23.73 0.07 18.69
N PRO A 222 -23.98 -1.25 18.57
CA PRO A 222 -24.71 -1.80 17.44
C PRO A 222 -26.15 -1.26 17.42
N PHE A 223 -26.64 -0.88 16.25
CA PHE A 223 -28.02 -0.45 16.06
C PHE A 223 -28.93 -1.68 15.87
N PRO A 224 -29.82 -1.99 16.84
CA PRO A 224 -30.55 -3.26 16.87
C PRO A 224 -31.33 -3.60 15.59
N PRO A 225 -32.13 -2.70 14.99
CA PRO A 225 -33.00 -3.07 13.87
C PRO A 225 -32.25 -3.61 12.64
N VAL A 226 -31.04 -3.09 12.38
CA VAL A 226 -30.22 -3.50 11.23
C VAL A 226 -29.33 -4.67 11.62
N MET A 227 -28.64 -4.59 12.76
CA MET A 227 -27.70 -5.61 13.18
C MET A 227 -28.37 -6.92 13.62
N PHE A 228 -29.63 -6.93 14.07
CA PHE A 228 -30.35 -8.17 14.38
C PHE A 228 -31.05 -8.81 13.19
N ASN A 229 -31.03 -8.19 12.01
CA ASN A 229 -31.59 -8.78 10.81
C ASN A 229 -30.63 -9.83 10.21
N ASP A 230 -31.03 -11.10 10.26
CA ASP A 230 -30.25 -12.21 9.71
C ASP A 230 -29.98 -12.11 8.21
N TRP A 231 -30.93 -11.58 7.44
CA TRP A 231 -30.73 -11.36 6.00
C TRP A 231 -29.64 -10.33 5.75
N TYR A 232 -29.64 -9.24 6.52
CA TYR A 232 -28.61 -8.23 6.44
C TYR A 232 -27.22 -8.81 6.74
N LYS A 233 -27.10 -9.60 7.81
CA LYS A 233 -25.85 -10.27 8.19
C LYS A 233 -25.35 -11.26 7.14
N LYS A 234 -26.21 -12.20 6.73
CA LYS A 234 -25.79 -13.30 5.82
C LYS A 234 -25.58 -12.81 4.39
N PHE A 235 -26.49 -11.99 3.88
CA PHE A 235 -26.46 -11.57 2.48
C PHE A 235 -25.61 -10.32 2.30
N TYR A 236 -25.93 -9.21 2.98
CA TYR A 236 -25.23 -7.95 2.75
C TYR A 236 -23.80 -7.98 3.33
N LEU A 237 -23.67 -8.23 4.63
CA LEU A 237 -22.37 -8.21 5.32
C LEU A 237 -21.44 -9.34 4.84
N SER A 238 -21.96 -10.56 4.74
CA SER A 238 -21.14 -11.73 4.38
C SER A 238 -20.94 -11.89 2.87
N ALA A 239 -21.99 -11.86 2.04
CA ALA A 239 -21.84 -12.12 0.61
C ALA A 239 -21.55 -10.86 -0.21
N CYS A 240 -22.40 -9.84 -0.13
CA CYS A 240 -22.28 -8.64 -0.97
C CYS A 240 -21.01 -7.83 -0.66
N LEU A 241 -20.76 -7.53 0.61
CA LEU A 241 -19.56 -6.78 0.99
C LEU A 241 -18.28 -7.57 0.75
N PHE A 242 -18.28 -8.88 0.96
CA PHE A 242 -17.13 -9.70 0.60
C PHE A 242 -16.80 -9.59 -0.89
N ILE A 243 -17.81 -9.83 -1.76
CA ILE A 243 -17.65 -9.76 -3.21
C ILE A 243 -17.26 -8.35 -3.65
N LEU A 244 -17.92 -7.32 -3.14
CA LEU A 244 -17.68 -5.95 -3.60
C LEU A 244 -16.42 -5.34 -3.00
N GLN A 245 -16.10 -5.59 -1.73
CA GLN A 245 -15.00 -4.91 -1.02
C GLN A 245 -13.64 -5.60 -1.23
N SER A 246 -13.60 -6.92 -1.31
CA SER A 246 -12.34 -7.66 -1.36
C SER A 246 -12.29 -8.63 -2.54
N GLY A 247 -13.25 -9.55 -2.66
CA GLY A 247 -13.18 -10.64 -3.64
C GLY A 247 -13.16 -10.18 -5.09
N GLY A 248 -14.12 -9.33 -5.49
CA GLY A 248 -14.28 -8.84 -6.85
C GLY A 248 -13.06 -8.06 -7.36
N PRO A 249 -12.60 -7.02 -6.64
CA PRO A 249 -11.37 -6.30 -7.01
C PRO A 249 -10.15 -7.23 -7.09
N THR A 250 -9.97 -8.12 -6.12
CA THR A 250 -8.83 -9.06 -6.07
C THR A 250 -8.82 -10.02 -7.23
N ILE A 251 -9.95 -10.68 -7.51
CA ILE A 251 -10.08 -11.60 -8.65
C ILE A 251 -9.87 -10.84 -9.97
N THR A 252 -10.39 -9.61 -10.09
CA THR A 252 -10.21 -8.79 -11.29
C THR A 252 -8.74 -8.46 -11.52
N VAL A 253 -8.03 -8.00 -10.47
CA VAL A 253 -6.59 -7.69 -10.54
C VAL A 253 -5.80 -8.96 -10.87
N LEU A 254 -6.10 -10.09 -10.25
CA LEU A 254 -5.43 -11.37 -10.49
C LEU A 254 -5.57 -11.81 -11.95
N ILE A 255 -6.80 -11.87 -12.46
CA ILE A 255 -7.09 -12.28 -13.84
C ILE A 255 -6.41 -11.32 -14.84
N CYS A 256 -6.54 -10.01 -14.63
CA CYS A 256 -5.92 -9.02 -15.52
C CYS A 256 -4.40 -9.11 -15.51
N SER A 257 -3.80 -9.31 -14.34
CA SER A 257 -2.35 -9.42 -14.19
C SER A 257 -1.82 -10.69 -14.82
N ALA A 258 -2.51 -11.83 -14.67
CA ALA A 258 -2.17 -13.08 -15.34
C ALA A 258 -2.18 -12.93 -16.87
N PHE A 259 -3.20 -12.26 -17.44
CA PHE A 259 -3.23 -11.99 -18.88
C PHE A 259 -2.08 -11.07 -19.34
N VAL A 260 -1.81 -10.00 -18.58
CA VAL A 260 -0.71 -9.07 -18.89
C VAL A 260 0.63 -9.81 -18.85
N LEU A 261 0.88 -10.59 -17.80
CA LEU A 261 2.10 -11.38 -17.64
C LEU A 261 2.27 -12.37 -18.79
N LYS A 262 1.23 -13.13 -19.14
CA LYS A 262 1.27 -14.07 -20.27
C LYS A 262 1.68 -13.39 -21.58
N VAL A 263 1.11 -12.21 -21.88
CA VAL A 263 1.46 -11.45 -23.10
C VAL A 263 2.87 -10.88 -23.02
N LEU A 264 3.30 -10.39 -21.86
CA LEU A 264 4.65 -9.87 -21.67
C LEU A 264 5.71 -10.97 -21.78
N TRP A 265 5.42 -12.16 -21.26
CA TRP A 265 6.30 -13.35 -21.35
C TRP A 265 6.45 -13.79 -22.81
N ALA A 266 5.36 -13.91 -23.56
CA ALA A 266 5.41 -14.21 -24.99
C ALA A 266 6.24 -13.17 -25.78
N ARG A 267 6.09 -11.89 -25.45
CA ARG A 267 6.90 -10.81 -26.05
C ARG A 267 8.37 -10.88 -25.65
N LYS A 268 8.67 -11.28 -24.42
CA LYS A 268 10.04 -11.46 -23.93
C LYS A 268 10.73 -12.59 -24.69
N ARG A 269 10.08 -13.75 -24.79
CA ARG A 269 10.57 -14.91 -25.55
C ARG A 269 10.84 -14.55 -27.02
N PHE A 270 9.95 -13.79 -27.65
CA PHE A 270 10.16 -13.30 -29.03
C PHE A 270 11.29 -12.27 -29.16
N ARG A 271 11.59 -11.49 -28.11
CA ARG A 271 12.70 -10.52 -28.13
C ARG A 271 14.05 -11.18 -27.93
N GLU A 272 14.10 -12.19 -27.07
CA GLU A 272 15.29 -13.01 -26.83
C GLU A 272 15.72 -13.70 -28.13
N THR A 273 14.78 -14.26 -28.90
CA THR A 273 15.09 -14.84 -30.21
C THR A 273 15.56 -13.81 -31.25
N GLN A 274 15.12 -12.55 -31.14
CA GLN A 274 15.48 -11.49 -32.08
C GLN A 274 16.73 -10.68 -31.68
N ASN A 275 17.42 -11.00 -30.58
CA ASN A 275 18.55 -10.24 -30.04
C ASN A 275 18.30 -8.71 -29.89
N MET A 276 17.02 -8.31 -29.81
CA MET A 276 16.63 -6.92 -29.73
C MET A 276 16.72 -6.46 -28.27
N ARG A 277 17.88 -5.91 -27.89
CA ARG A 277 18.15 -5.33 -26.56
C ARG A 277 17.42 -3.99 -26.39
N GLN A 278 16.10 -3.98 -26.49
CA GLN A 278 15.29 -2.77 -26.33
C GLN A 278 14.90 -2.56 -24.86
N ARG A 279 15.06 -1.32 -24.38
CA ARG A 279 14.66 -0.87 -23.04
C ARG A 279 13.20 -1.27 -22.77
N GLN A 280 13.01 -2.15 -21.79
CA GLN A 280 11.70 -2.49 -21.24
C GLN A 280 11.02 -1.20 -20.75
N SER A 281 9.73 -1.02 -21.03
CA SER A 281 9.02 0.17 -20.61
C SER A 281 8.85 0.10 -19.08
N GLY A 282 9.41 1.06 -18.33
CA GLY A 282 9.31 1.08 -16.85
C GLY A 282 7.88 1.03 -16.33
N THR A 283 6.94 1.42 -17.19
CA THR A 283 5.49 1.28 -17.04
C THR A 283 5.05 -0.14 -16.71
N ASP A 284 5.63 -1.18 -17.33
CA ASP A 284 5.22 -2.57 -17.11
C ASP A 284 5.63 -3.04 -15.70
N LYS A 285 6.85 -2.67 -15.28
CA LYS A 285 7.37 -2.97 -13.93
C LYS A 285 6.49 -2.39 -12.85
N LEU A 286 6.08 -1.12 -13.00
CA LEU A 286 5.21 -0.46 -12.04
C LEU A 286 3.91 -1.22 -11.80
N ILE A 287 3.27 -1.70 -12.87
CA ILE A 287 1.97 -2.37 -12.76
C ILE A 287 2.12 -3.71 -12.07
N ILE A 288 3.17 -4.46 -12.43
CA ILE A 288 3.44 -5.78 -11.84
C ILE A 288 3.70 -5.62 -10.35
N MET A 289 4.54 -4.65 -9.95
CA MET A 289 4.79 -4.37 -8.54
C MET A 289 3.51 -3.97 -7.80
N LEU A 290 2.71 -3.04 -8.34
CA LEU A 290 1.43 -2.66 -7.72
C LEU A 290 0.47 -3.84 -7.57
N ALA A 291 0.37 -4.71 -8.58
CA ALA A 291 -0.53 -5.86 -8.54
C ALA A 291 -0.04 -6.93 -7.54
N LEU A 292 1.27 -7.18 -7.49
CA LEU A 292 1.88 -8.12 -6.57
C LEU A 292 1.70 -7.64 -5.12
N THR A 293 2.05 -6.39 -4.83
CA THR A 293 1.92 -5.82 -3.49
C THR A 293 0.46 -5.80 -3.02
N PHE A 294 -0.47 -5.38 -3.88
CA PHE A 294 -1.90 -5.45 -3.60
C PHE A 294 -2.35 -6.88 -3.29
N PHE A 295 -1.93 -7.86 -4.08
CA PHE A 295 -2.27 -9.26 -3.85
C PHE A 295 -1.76 -9.75 -2.49
N VAL A 296 -0.47 -9.57 -2.20
CA VAL A 296 0.16 -10.05 -0.96
C VAL A 296 -0.48 -9.41 0.27
N LEU A 297 -0.76 -8.11 0.23
CA LEU A 297 -1.22 -7.37 1.40
C LEU A 297 -2.75 -7.38 1.59
N GLU A 298 -3.53 -7.55 0.53
CA GLU A 298 -5.00 -7.68 0.65
C GLU A 298 -5.47 -9.12 0.86
N MET A 299 -4.66 -10.12 0.52
CA MET A 299 -5.03 -11.53 0.72
C MET A 299 -5.41 -11.86 2.16
N PRO A 300 -4.70 -11.38 3.20
CA PRO A 300 -5.10 -11.59 4.59
C PRO A 300 -6.49 -11.02 4.90
N ALA A 301 -6.86 -9.87 4.33
CA ALA A 301 -8.20 -9.30 4.47
C ALA A 301 -9.27 -10.10 3.71
N PHE A 302 -8.92 -10.63 2.54
CA PHE A 302 -9.78 -11.55 1.79
C PHE A 302 -10.08 -12.81 2.62
N PHE A 303 -9.05 -13.47 3.15
CA PHE A 303 -9.21 -14.67 3.96
C PHE A 303 -9.90 -14.39 5.29
N SER A 304 -9.59 -13.29 5.96
CA SER A 304 -10.27 -12.87 7.19
C SER A 304 -11.79 -12.82 7.00
N LYS A 305 -12.26 -12.17 5.92
CA LYS A 305 -13.69 -12.07 5.62
C LYS A 305 -14.30 -13.38 5.17
N LEU A 306 -13.56 -14.15 4.36
CA LEU A 306 -14.02 -15.45 3.90
C LEU A 306 -14.26 -16.39 5.08
N LEU A 307 -13.29 -16.51 5.98
CA LEU A 307 -13.35 -17.38 7.15
C LEU A 307 -14.41 -16.91 8.16
N PHE A 308 -14.56 -15.60 8.34
CA PHE A 308 -15.62 -15.02 9.15
C PHE A 308 -17.02 -15.38 8.62
N SER A 309 -17.23 -15.31 7.30
CA SER A 309 -18.51 -15.70 6.67
C SER A 309 -18.87 -17.18 6.89
N PHE A 310 -17.86 -18.05 7.00
CA PHE A 310 -18.07 -19.48 7.28
C PHE A 310 -18.08 -19.83 8.77
N LYS A 311 -17.85 -18.86 9.68
CA LYS A 311 -17.65 -19.11 11.12
C LYS A 311 -16.62 -20.22 11.37
N ALA A 312 -15.55 -20.23 10.58
CA ALA A 312 -14.58 -21.31 10.57
C ALA A 312 -13.55 -21.23 11.71
N LEU A 313 -13.48 -20.08 12.41
CA LEU A 313 -12.47 -19.80 13.43
C LEU A 313 -13.10 -19.39 14.78
N PRO A 314 -12.37 -19.58 15.89
CA PRO A 314 -12.72 -18.99 17.18
C PRO A 314 -12.70 -17.45 17.14
N THR A 315 -13.54 -16.81 17.96
CA THR A 315 -13.71 -15.35 17.98
C THR A 315 -12.39 -14.58 18.22
N ASP A 316 -11.51 -15.07 19.09
CA ASP A 316 -10.24 -14.41 19.39
C ASP A 316 -9.30 -14.40 18.17
N VAL A 317 -9.25 -15.51 17.44
CA VAL A 317 -8.46 -15.65 16.21
C VAL A 317 -9.03 -14.78 15.10
N ASP A 318 -10.36 -14.69 14.99
CA ASP A 318 -11.03 -13.80 14.04
C ASP A 318 -10.68 -12.32 14.29
N VAL A 319 -10.68 -11.90 15.55
CA VAL A 319 -10.31 -10.53 15.94
C VAL A 319 -8.84 -10.26 15.60
N LEU A 320 -7.93 -11.18 15.93
CA LEU A 320 -6.51 -11.03 15.61
C LEU A 320 -6.26 -10.98 14.10
N LEU A 321 -6.90 -11.87 13.33
CA LEU A 321 -6.78 -11.94 11.88
C LEU A 321 -7.34 -10.66 11.23
N SER A 322 -8.47 -10.16 11.72
CA SER A 322 -9.05 -8.89 11.27
C SER A 322 -8.15 -7.68 11.56
N ARG A 323 -7.54 -7.61 12.75
CA ARG A 323 -6.56 -6.57 13.12
C ARG A 323 -5.31 -6.64 12.23
N THR A 324 -4.79 -7.84 12.00
CA THR A 324 -3.63 -8.08 11.13
C THR A 324 -3.95 -7.67 9.70
N ALA A 325 -5.10 -8.10 9.17
CA ALA A 325 -5.57 -7.74 7.85
C ALA A 325 -5.71 -6.22 7.67
N ASN A 326 -6.32 -5.52 8.62
CA ASN A 326 -6.43 -4.05 8.56
C ASN A 326 -5.05 -3.37 8.58
N THR A 327 -4.10 -3.90 9.35
CA THR A 327 -2.71 -3.40 9.37
C THR A 327 -2.04 -3.59 8.00
N MET A 328 -2.23 -4.75 7.36
CA MET A 328 -1.66 -5.03 6.03
C MET A 328 -2.28 -4.17 4.93
N ILE A 329 -3.59 -3.89 5.00
CA ILE A 329 -4.24 -2.91 4.11
C ILE A 329 -3.63 -1.53 4.27
N THR A 330 -3.37 -1.10 5.51
CA THR A 330 -2.71 0.19 5.77
C THR A 330 -1.27 0.18 5.24
N LEU A 331 -0.52 -0.92 5.37
CA LEU A 331 0.81 -1.06 4.79
C LEU A 331 0.81 -1.01 3.26
N ASP A 332 -0.21 -1.55 2.60
CA ASP A 332 -0.31 -1.53 1.12
C ASP A 332 -0.38 -0.09 0.60
N SER A 333 -1.15 0.76 1.29
CA SER A 333 -1.19 2.20 1.01
C SER A 333 0.18 2.89 1.21
N SER A 334 1.00 2.42 2.15
CA SER A 334 2.37 2.91 2.37
C SER A 334 3.29 2.55 1.22
N LEU A 335 3.17 1.34 0.67
CA LEU A 335 4.07 0.85 -0.38
C LEU A 335 3.86 1.55 -1.73
N ASN A 336 2.68 2.10 -1.98
CA ASN A 336 2.38 2.81 -3.23
C ASN A 336 3.40 3.89 -3.60
N ILE A 337 3.80 4.76 -2.65
CA ILE A 337 4.78 5.83 -2.94
C ILE A 337 6.15 5.24 -3.30
N PHE A 338 6.59 4.20 -2.61
CA PHE A 338 7.87 3.55 -2.88
C PHE A 338 7.84 2.88 -4.26
N ILE A 339 6.75 2.19 -4.57
CA ILE A 339 6.54 1.58 -5.89
C ILE A 339 6.60 2.64 -7.01
N TYR A 340 6.00 3.83 -6.80
CA TYR A 340 6.11 4.94 -7.76
C TYR A 340 7.54 5.45 -7.90
N LEU A 341 8.27 5.63 -6.81
CA LEU A 341 9.66 6.11 -6.83
C LEU A 341 10.61 5.12 -7.51
N PHE A 342 10.48 3.83 -7.24
CA PHE A 342 11.36 2.80 -7.80
C PHE A 342 11.01 2.46 -9.25
N SER A 343 9.72 2.38 -9.58
CA SER A 343 9.30 1.86 -10.88
C SER A 343 9.14 2.94 -11.95
N ASN A 344 8.98 4.22 -11.57
CA ASN A 344 8.73 5.30 -12.51
C ASN A 344 9.82 6.40 -12.44
N PRO A 345 10.79 6.41 -13.37
CA PRO A 345 11.88 7.38 -13.36
C PRO A 345 11.39 8.83 -13.52
N THR A 346 10.30 9.04 -14.27
CA THR A 346 9.69 10.37 -14.40
C THR A 346 9.11 10.84 -13.06
N PHE A 347 8.50 9.93 -12.30
CA PHE A 347 7.97 10.25 -10.97
C PHE A 347 9.11 10.64 -10.03
N LEU A 348 10.19 9.86 -10.02
CA LEU A 348 11.39 10.14 -9.23
C LEU A 348 12.02 11.48 -9.60
N GLN A 349 12.12 11.81 -10.89
CA GLN A 349 12.67 13.10 -11.34
C GLN A 349 11.83 14.28 -10.85
N VAL A 350 10.51 14.22 -10.99
CA VAL A 350 9.60 15.28 -10.51
C VAL A 350 9.59 15.35 -8.98
N ALA A 351 9.70 14.21 -8.29
CA ALA A 351 9.82 14.17 -6.84
C ALA A 351 11.09 14.88 -6.37
N LYS A 352 12.24 14.57 -6.99
CA LYS A 352 13.52 15.23 -6.71
C LYS A 352 13.44 16.73 -6.97
N GLU A 353 12.84 17.16 -8.08
CA GLU A 353 12.66 18.58 -8.39
C GLU A 353 11.86 19.31 -7.30
N LYS A 354 10.76 18.69 -6.84
CA LYS A 354 9.91 19.25 -5.77
C LYS A 354 10.61 19.30 -4.42
N ILE A 355 11.32 18.24 -4.04
CA ILE A 355 12.03 18.14 -2.76
C ILE A 355 13.24 19.09 -2.74
N CYS A 356 14.03 19.13 -3.83
CA CYS A 356 15.20 20.00 -3.96
C CYS A 356 14.88 21.50 -4.11
N ARG A 357 13.60 21.90 -4.25
CA ARG A 357 13.17 23.29 -4.56
C ARG A 357 14.01 23.95 -5.66
N GLY A 358 14.37 23.21 -6.70
CA GLY A 358 15.18 23.70 -7.82
C GLY A 358 16.69 23.88 -7.56
N ARG A 359 17.21 23.71 -6.32
CA ARG A 359 18.66 23.83 -6.04
C ARG A 359 19.49 22.81 -6.85
N CYS A 360 18.98 21.60 -6.99
CA CYS A 360 19.63 20.52 -7.73
C CYS A 360 19.72 20.79 -9.26
N GLN A 361 18.85 21.64 -9.83
CA GLN A 361 18.94 22.01 -11.25
C GLN A 361 19.97 23.12 -11.50
N ALA A 362 20.13 24.05 -10.55
CA ALA A 362 21.16 25.09 -10.66
C ALA A 362 22.57 24.48 -10.67
N GLU A 363 22.79 23.42 -9.90
CA GLU A 363 24.08 22.72 -9.80
C GLU A 363 24.39 21.88 -11.05
N ALA A 364 23.38 21.22 -11.63
CA ALA A 364 23.53 20.49 -12.89
C ALA A 364 23.81 21.43 -14.09
N ASN A 365 23.16 22.60 -14.14
CA ASN A 365 23.41 23.59 -15.17
C ASN A 365 24.79 24.27 -15.00
N ASN A 366 25.24 24.52 -13.77
CA ASN A 366 26.57 25.09 -13.52
C ASN A 366 27.71 24.11 -13.86
N ASN A 367 27.53 22.81 -13.59
CA ASN A 367 28.55 21.80 -13.95
C ASN A 367 28.58 21.49 -15.46
N GLY A 368 27.54 21.82 -16.22
CA GLY A 368 27.51 21.70 -17.67
C GLY A 368 28.17 22.88 -18.44
N GLN A 369 28.45 24.00 -17.76
CA GLN A 369 29.01 25.21 -18.39
C GLN A 369 30.49 25.46 -18.10
N ALA A 370 31.15 24.62 -17.30
CA ALA A 370 32.62 24.59 -17.19
C ALA A 370 33.24 23.86 -18.39
N ALA A 371 32.92 24.27 -19.62
CA ALA A 371 33.74 23.97 -20.78
C ALA A 371 34.85 25.04 -20.86
N PRO A 372 36.11 24.67 -21.10
CA PRO A 372 37.23 25.60 -21.02
C PRO A 372 37.08 26.68 -22.09
N ALA A 373 37.19 27.94 -21.66
CA ALA A 373 37.33 29.09 -22.53
C ALA A 373 38.60 28.90 -23.39
N THR A 374 38.43 28.37 -24.59
CA THR A 374 39.46 28.45 -25.62
C THR A 374 39.61 29.92 -26.03
N THR A 375 40.76 30.45 -25.63
CA THR A 375 41.37 31.71 -26.04
C THR A 375 40.95 32.18 -27.43
N ARG A 376 40.13 33.23 -27.43
CA ARG A 376 39.87 34.10 -28.57
C ARG A 376 41.15 34.88 -28.85
N ARG A 377 41.79 34.61 -29.99
CA ARG A 377 42.92 35.40 -30.51
C ARG A 377 42.37 36.47 -31.45
N ASP A 378 42.73 37.71 -31.17
CA ASP A 378 42.53 38.88 -32.02
C ASP A 378 43.16 38.73 -33.41
N GLY A 379 42.61 39.44 -34.39
CA GLY A 379 43.30 39.76 -35.65
C GLY A 379 42.36 39.93 -36.83
N GLY A 380 42.09 41.18 -37.21
CA GLY A 380 41.22 41.53 -38.33
C GLY A 380 41.85 41.51 -39.72
N ARG A 381 40.97 41.73 -40.71
CA ARG A 381 41.15 42.32 -42.05
C ARG A 381 42.32 41.88 -42.93
N GLY A 382 42.00 41.38 -44.13
CA GLY A 382 42.87 41.53 -45.30
C GLY A 382 42.49 40.62 -46.46
N ALA A 383 42.38 41.20 -47.64
CA ALA A 383 41.93 40.59 -48.88
C ALA A 383 42.96 39.66 -49.56
N GLY A 384 42.46 38.80 -50.46
CA GLY A 384 43.08 38.55 -51.76
C GLY A 384 44.05 37.39 -51.89
N GLY A 385 43.88 36.63 -52.98
CA GLY A 385 44.99 36.16 -53.79
C GLY A 385 45.55 34.78 -53.48
N ASN A 386 45.11 33.80 -54.28
CA ASN A 386 45.92 32.90 -55.11
C ASN A 386 47.35 32.50 -54.71
N ASP A 387 47.59 31.23 -55.06
CA ASP A 387 48.85 30.63 -55.51
C ASP A 387 49.81 30.03 -54.46
N LYS A 388 49.89 28.70 -54.54
CA LYS A 388 51.06 27.84 -54.79
C LYS A 388 52.41 28.20 -54.18
N ALA A 389 53.15 27.10 -53.92
CA ALA A 389 54.59 27.02 -53.64
C ALA A 389 54.95 27.40 -52.19
N GLU A 390 55.89 26.79 -51.48
CA GLU A 390 56.81 25.70 -51.76
C GLU A 390 57.52 25.35 -50.44
N ALA A 391 57.90 24.08 -50.36
CA ALA A 391 58.98 23.46 -49.61
C ALA A 391 59.67 24.17 -48.41
N ALA A 392 59.72 23.36 -47.34
CA ALA A 392 60.95 22.92 -46.66
C ALA A 392 61.50 23.67 -45.44
N LYS A 393 61.93 22.80 -44.50
CA LYS A 393 63.14 22.88 -43.65
C LYS A 393 62.91 23.61 -42.30
N ARG A 394 63.34 23.16 -41.12
CA ARG A 394 63.94 21.94 -40.52
C ARG A 394 64.27 22.34 -39.06
N ILE A 395 64.39 21.38 -38.14
CA ILE A 395 65.11 21.45 -36.83
C ILE A 395 64.37 22.24 -35.72
N GLY A 396 64.18 21.78 -34.48
CA GLY A 396 64.56 20.56 -33.76
C GLY A 396 64.33 20.72 -32.24
N GLY A 397 64.49 19.65 -31.45
CA GLY A 397 64.66 19.65 -29.98
C GLY A 397 63.36 19.49 -29.19
N SER A 398 63.07 18.31 -28.62
CA SER A 398 63.53 17.81 -27.30
C SER A 398 62.72 18.33 -26.10
N ASN A 399 61.75 17.55 -25.60
CA ASN A 399 61.90 16.76 -24.36
C ASN A 399 60.56 16.16 -23.91
N GLU A 400 60.62 14.86 -23.64
CA GLU A 400 59.68 14.06 -22.87
C GLU A 400 59.61 14.55 -21.42
N GLU A 401 58.41 14.54 -20.81
CA GLU A 401 58.23 13.77 -19.58
C GLU A 401 56.77 13.38 -19.34
N THR A 402 56.66 12.15 -18.85
CA THR A 402 55.56 11.18 -18.84
C THR A 402 54.60 11.38 -17.66
N ALA A 403 53.30 11.25 -17.90
CA ALA A 403 52.33 10.85 -16.87
C ALA A 403 51.28 9.90 -17.48
N GLN A 404 51.39 8.60 -17.15
CA GLN A 404 50.47 7.53 -17.51
C GLN A 404 49.13 7.64 -16.76
N PRO A 405 47.98 7.40 -17.42
CA PRO A 405 46.76 6.99 -16.75
C PRO A 405 46.61 5.46 -16.72
N SER A 406 46.10 4.99 -15.57
CA SER A 406 45.76 3.63 -15.17
C SER A 406 44.72 2.91 -16.05
N PRO A 407 44.69 1.56 -16.05
CA PRO A 407 43.93 0.74 -17.02
C PRO A 407 42.45 0.53 -16.64
N PRO A 408 41.59 0.14 -17.61
CA PRO A 408 40.15 0.05 -17.39
C PRO A 408 39.67 -1.37 -17.03
N VAL A 409 38.63 -1.36 -16.19
CA VAL A 409 37.52 -2.30 -15.84
C VAL A 409 37.20 -3.51 -16.75
N LYS A 410 37.84 -3.71 -17.90
CA LYS A 410 37.58 -4.85 -18.81
C LYS A 410 38.11 -6.20 -18.30
N ALA A 411 39.13 -6.21 -17.43
CA ALA A 411 39.68 -7.44 -16.88
C ALA A 411 38.74 -8.15 -15.88
N ALA A 412 37.89 -7.40 -15.15
CA ALA A 412 36.97 -7.98 -14.17
C ALA A 412 35.76 -8.70 -14.80
N VAL A 413 35.38 -8.33 -16.03
CA VAL A 413 34.26 -8.96 -16.75
C VAL A 413 34.71 -10.24 -17.46
N ALA A 414 35.94 -10.28 -17.97
CA ALA A 414 36.52 -11.49 -18.56
C ALA A 414 36.73 -12.61 -17.52
N ASN A 415 37.14 -12.24 -16.30
CA ASN A 415 37.40 -13.22 -15.24
C ASN A 415 36.11 -13.90 -14.74
N LYS A 416 34.97 -13.21 -14.80
CA LYS A 416 33.67 -13.74 -14.37
C LYS A 416 33.03 -14.69 -15.42
N GLN A 417 33.33 -14.49 -16.71
CA GLN A 417 32.90 -15.42 -17.77
C GLN A 417 33.70 -16.73 -17.74
N GLU A 418 35.00 -16.67 -17.44
CA GLU A 418 35.83 -17.87 -17.32
C GLU A 418 35.43 -18.72 -16.11
N GLN A 419 35.10 -18.07 -14.98
CA GLN A 419 34.65 -18.76 -13.75
C GLN A 419 33.33 -19.53 -13.96
N ASN A 420 32.38 -18.95 -14.69
CA ASN A 420 31.12 -19.64 -15.03
C ASN A 420 31.34 -20.81 -16.00
N ARG A 421 32.34 -20.72 -16.88
CA ARG A 421 32.67 -21.80 -17.83
C ARG A 421 33.23 -23.03 -17.11
N ILE A 422 34.04 -22.81 -16.07
CA ILE A 422 34.62 -23.86 -15.23
C ILE A 422 33.54 -24.61 -14.43
N ILE A 423 32.54 -23.88 -13.87
CA ILE A 423 31.44 -24.48 -13.11
C ILE A 423 30.57 -25.38 -14.00
N VAL A 424 30.23 -24.92 -15.22
CA VAL A 424 29.44 -25.72 -16.17
C VAL A 424 30.20 -26.96 -16.65
N SER A 425 31.53 -26.89 -16.83
CA SER A 425 32.33 -28.08 -17.16
C SER A 425 32.43 -29.08 -16.01
N ALA A 426 32.46 -28.62 -14.76
CA ALA A 426 32.53 -29.49 -13.59
C ALA A 426 31.21 -30.26 -13.38
N ILE A 427 30.06 -29.63 -13.65
CA ILE A 427 28.75 -30.28 -13.55
C ILE A 427 28.58 -31.35 -14.63
N LYS A 428 29.06 -31.10 -15.86
CA LYS A 428 29.04 -32.08 -16.96
C LYS A 428 29.94 -33.30 -16.69
N SER A 429 31.01 -33.17 -15.91
CA SER A 429 31.89 -34.31 -15.59
C SER A 429 31.38 -35.23 -14.49
N THR A 430 30.34 -34.83 -13.74
CA THR A 430 29.74 -35.63 -12.66
C THR A 430 28.54 -36.48 -13.09
N ALA A 431 28.15 -36.43 -14.36
CA ALA A 431 26.92 -37.07 -14.85
C ALA A 431 27.15 -38.32 -15.73
N VAL A 432 28.34 -38.90 -15.72
CA VAL A 432 28.65 -40.12 -16.48
C VAL A 432 29.37 -41.08 -15.55
N ASP A 433 28.62 -41.99 -14.93
CA ASP A 433 29.04 -43.31 -14.45
C ASP A 433 27.81 -43.97 -13.80
N GLU A 434 26.89 -44.50 -14.61
CA GLU A 434 26.04 -45.63 -14.20
C GLU A 434 25.89 -46.60 -15.38
N ASP A 435 26.08 -47.87 -15.04
CA ASP A 435 26.46 -49.00 -15.89
C ASP A 435 25.33 -49.57 -16.77
N ASP A 436 25.82 -50.31 -17.77
CA ASP A 436 25.19 -51.21 -18.73
C ASP A 436 23.98 -52.03 -18.26
N GLU A 437 22.91 -52.03 -19.08
CA GLU A 437 22.24 -53.28 -19.48
C GLU A 437 21.52 -53.12 -20.84
N GLN A 438 21.71 -54.13 -21.69
CA GLN A 438 21.28 -54.22 -23.09
C GLN A 438 19.76 -54.39 -23.25
N GLU A 439 19.11 -53.65 -24.17
CA GLU A 439 18.26 -54.26 -25.22
C GLU A 439 17.71 -53.25 -26.26
N GLU A 440 17.80 -53.68 -27.51
CA GLU A 440 17.02 -53.35 -28.72
C GLU A 440 16.91 -51.93 -29.31
N HIS A 441 17.02 -51.93 -30.64
CA HIS A 441 17.46 -50.85 -31.50
C HIS A 441 16.26 -50.10 -32.10
N ILE A 442 16.01 -48.86 -31.67
CA ILE A 442 15.09 -47.90 -32.30
C ILE A 442 15.82 -46.54 -32.41
N PRO A 443 15.65 -45.73 -33.48
CA PRO A 443 16.56 -44.62 -33.79
C PRO A 443 16.52 -43.52 -32.72
N THR A 444 17.65 -43.32 -32.04
CA THR A 444 17.76 -42.67 -30.72
C THR A 444 18.16 -41.19 -30.76
N GLU A 445 18.19 -40.55 -31.93
CA GLU A 445 18.52 -39.11 -32.01
C GLU A 445 17.33 -38.21 -31.61
N HIS A 446 16.09 -38.66 -31.80
CA HIS A 446 14.92 -37.82 -31.53
C HIS A 446 14.44 -37.88 -30.07
N GLN A 447 14.74 -38.95 -29.33
CA GLN A 447 14.37 -39.11 -27.92
C GLN A 447 15.37 -38.44 -26.96
N ALA A 448 16.66 -38.39 -27.31
CA ALA A 448 17.66 -37.66 -26.51
C ALA A 448 17.39 -36.15 -26.48
N LEU A 449 16.98 -35.56 -27.60
CA LEU A 449 16.59 -34.14 -27.67
C LEU A 449 15.34 -33.81 -26.85
N ILE A 450 14.37 -34.74 -26.78
CA ILE A 450 13.15 -34.54 -25.97
C ILE A 450 13.47 -34.66 -24.47
N ALA A 451 14.38 -35.56 -24.10
CA ALA A 451 14.81 -35.72 -22.71
C ALA A 451 15.65 -34.53 -22.21
N GLU A 452 16.51 -33.95 -23.06
CA GLU A 452 17.26 -32.74 -22.72
C GLU A 452 16.34 -31.52 -22.52
N ASP A 453 15.36 -31.33 -23.41
CA ASP A 453 14.37 -30.24 -23.29
C ASP A 453 13.51 -30.39 -22.02
N GLU A 454 13.10 -31.62 -21.66
CA GLU A 454 12.27 -31.87 -20.47
C GLU A 454 13.06 -31.68 -19.15
N VAL A 455 14.36 -31.97 -19.15
CA VAL A 455 15.24 -31.73 -18.00
C VAL A 455 15.55 -30.24 -17.86
N GLU A 456 15.79 -29.52 -18.95
CA GLU A 456 16.03 -28.07 -18.93
C GLU A 456 14.78 -27.30 -18.44
N GLU A 457 13.58 -27.70 -18.88
CA GLU A 457 12.31 -27.12 -18.41
C GLU A 457 12.08 -27.37 -16.90
N LYS A 458 12.38 -28.58 -16.40
CA LYS A 458 12.25 -28.90 -14.96
C LYS A 458 13.25 -28.13 -14.10
N VAL A 459 14.48 -27.93 -14.58
CA VAL A 459 15.51 -27.15 -13.87
C VAL A 459 15.16 -25.66 -13.85
N GLU A 460 14.63 -25.11 -14.95
CA GLU A 460 14.21 -23.71 -15.01
C GLU A 460 13.01 -23.45 -14.09
N THR A 461 12.04 -24.37 -14.05
CA THR A 461 10.86 -24.27 -13.18
C THR A 461 11.25 -24.33 -11.69
N ALA A 462 12.15 -25.24 -11.31
CA ALA A 462 12.63 -25.34 -9.93
C ALA A 462 13.46 -24.11 -9.49
N ALA A 463 14.23 -23.52 -10.41
CA ALA A 463 14.96 -22.28 -10.15
C ALA A 463 14.02 -21.08 -9.96
N GLU A 464 12.92 -21.02 -10.71
CA GLU A 464 11.90 -19.96 -10.58
C GLU A 464 11.14 -20.08 -9.25
N GLU A 465 10.75 -21.29 -8.84
CA GLU A 465 10.11 -21.54 -7.54
C GLU A 465 11.03 -21.18 -6.36
N ALA A 466 12.32 -21.54 -6.44
CA ALA A 466 13.30 -21.18 -5.42
C ALA A 466 13.53 -19.66 -5.34
N ALA A 467 13.56 -18.96 -6.48
CA ALA A 467 13.69 -17.50 -6.51
C ALA A 467 12.48 -16.78 -5.90
N VAL A 468 11.27 -17.30 -6.12
CA VAL A 468 10.04 -16.78 -5.51
C VAL A 468 10.03 -17.00 -3.99
N ALA A 469 10.46 -18.18 -3.53
CA ALA A 469 10.55 -18.50 -2.11
C ALA A 469 11.57 -17.61 -1.37
N ILE A 470 12.73 -17.34 -1.98
CA ILE A 470 13.76 -16.45 -1.41
C ILE A 470 13.26 -15.01 -1.35
N ALA A 471 12.60 -14.51 -2.40
CA ALA A 471 12.04 -13.16 -2.41
C ALA A 471 10.96 -12.98 -1.32
N ALA A 472 10.11 -13.99 -1.11
CA ALA A 472 9.09 -13.97 -0.06
C ALA A 472 9.70 -13.96 1.36
N ALA A 473 10.82 -14.66 1.56
CA ALA A 473 11.53 -14.68 2.83
C ALA A 473 12.21 -13.33 3.15
N GLU A 474 12.86 -12.70 2.16
CA GLU A 474 13.47 -11.37 2.31
C GLU A 474 12.42 -10.28 2.59
N GLU A 475 11.24 -10.38 1.96
CA GLU A 475 10.14 -9.42 2.16
C GLU A 475 9.49 -9.57 3.55
N ALA A 476 9.37 -10.79 4.07
CA ALA A 476 8.91 -11.05 5.44
C ALA A 476 9.88 -10.50 6.50
N GLU A 477 11.19 -10.61 6.26
CA GLU A 477 12.22 -10.07 7.15
C GLU A 477 12.24 -8.52 7.14
N SER A 478 12.07 -7.92 5.97
CA SER A 478 11.93 -6.46 5.80
C SER A 478 10.68 -5.92 6.51
N ALA A 479 9.53 -6.61 6.39
CA ALA A 479 8.30 -6.26 7.08
C ALA A 479 8.46 -6.34 8.61
N ARG A 480 9.16 -7.36 9.12
CA ARG A 480 9.48 -7.49 10.54
C ARG A 480 10.37 -6.34 11.04
N ALA A 481 11.40 -5.97 10.28
CA ALA A 481 12.29 -4.86 10.62
C ALA A 481 11.54 -3.51 10.65
N ALA A 482 10.65 -3.27 9.70
CA ALA A 482 9.81 -2.07 9.68
C ALA A 482 8.85 -2.01 10.89
N LEU A 483 8.28 -3.16 11.29
CA LEU A 483 7.42 -3.25 12.47
C LEU A 483 8.18 -2.95 13.76
N VAL A 484 9.41 -3.47 13.90
CA VAL A 484 10.28 -3.20 15.05
C VAL A 484 10.70 -1.73 15.12
N ALA A 485 11.05 -1.12 13.98
CA ALA A 485 11.39 0.30 13.93
C ALA A 485 10.19 1.20 14.28
N ALA A 486 8.98 0.85 13.83
CA ALA A 486 7.76 1.55 14.19
C ALA A 486 7.42 1.41 15.69
N ALA A 487 7.61 0.22 16.26
CA ALA A 487 7.43 -0.02 17.69
C ALA A 487 8.44 0.75 18.55
N ALA A 488 9.71 0.82 18.14
CA ALA A 488 10.74 1.61 18.83
C ALA A 488 10.44 3.12 18.78
N ALA A 489 10.01 3.63 17.63
CA ALA A 489 9.60 5.03 17.49
C ALA A 489 8.34 5.35 18.34
N ALA A 490 7.42 4.41 18.48
CA ALA A 490 6.26 4.56 19.36
C ALA A 490 6.66 4.58 20.84
N ALA A 491 7.65 3.77 21.25
CA ALA A 491 8.16 3.76 22.61
C ALA A 491 8.82 5.09 23.02
N GLU A 492 9.59 5.73 22.13
CA GLU A 492 10.19 7.05 22.39
C GLU A 492 9.14 8.17 22.56
N VAL A 493 7.98 8.06 21.90
CA VAL A 493 6.88 9.03 22.03
C VAL A 493 6.13 8.86 23.35
N VAL A 494 6.10 7.65 23.93
CA VAL A 494 5.41 7.35 25.18
C VAL A 494 6.23 7.76 26.42
N ASP A 495 7.55 7.97 26.29
CA ASP A 495 8.41 8.45 27.39
C ASP A 495 8.22 9.95 27.72
N GLY A 496 7.29 10.62 27.03
CA GLY A 496 6.77 11.92 27.41
C GLY A 496 5.90 11.81 28.66
N SER A 497 6.51 11.92 29.84
CA SER A 497 5.87 12.00 31.17
C SER A 497 4.54 12.77 31.15
N CYS A 498 3.43 12.03 31.19
CA CYS A 498 2.12 12.57 31.52
C CYS A 498 2.01 12.65 33.05
N ASP A 499 2.04 13.87 33.57
CA ASP A 499 1.97 14.17 34.99
C ASP A 499 0.50 13.97 35.47
N PHE A 500 0.16 12.76 35.90
CA PHE A 500 -1.19 12.45 36.40
C PHE A 500 -1.32 12.97 37.84
N ARG A 501 -2.17 13.99 38.00
CA ARG A 501 -2.61 14.48 39.31
C ARG A 501 -3.99 13.92 39.62
N ASP A 502 -4.13 13.33 40.81
CA ASP A 502 -5.42 12.95 41.38
C ASP A 502 -6.30 14.20 41.64
N ILE A 503 -7.58 14.01 41.91
CA ILE A 503 -8.60 14.99 42.29
C ILE A 503 -8.13 15.83 43.51
N ASP A 504 -7.28 15.26 44.37
CA ASP A 504 -6.64 15.92 45.51
C ASP A 504 -5.28 16.59 45.20
N GLY A 505 -4.86 16.63 43.93
CA GLY A 505 -3.64 17.29 43.48
C GLY A 505 -2.32 16.55 43.80
N LYS A 506 -2.39 15.29 44.23
CA LYS A 506 -1.21 14.43 44.43
C LYS A 506 -0.73 13.86 43.10
N ILE A 507 0.58 13.95 42.87
CA ILE A 507 1.27 13.34 41.73
C ILE A 507 1.31 11.83 41.98
N ILE A 508 0.75 11.05 41.05
CA ILE A 508 0.80 9.59 41.10
C ILE A 508 2.01 9.16 40.26
N GLU A 509 3.07 8.73 40.92
CA GLU A 509 4.28 8.21 40.27
C GLU A 509 4.06 6.72 39.90
N LEU A 510 3.75 6.44 38.63
CA LEU A 510 3.62 5.09 38.11
C LEU A 510 4.99 4.53 37.75
N ARG A 511 5.54 3.62 38.58
CA ARG A 511 6.69 2.80 38.19
C ARG A 511 6.24 1.65 37.30
N VAL A 512 6.64 1.70 36.04
CA VAL A 512 6.58 0.54 35.13
C VAL A 512 7.74 -0.39 35.51
N THR A 513 7.43 -1.58 36.03
CA THR A 513 8.40 -2.67 36.15
C THR A 513 8.34 -3.54 34.90
N GLU A 514 9.50 -3.76 34.26
CA GLU A 514 9.68 -4.57 33.06
C GLU A 514 9.09 -6.00 33.21
N VAL A 515 8.43 -6.48 32.15
CA VAL A 515 8.02 -7.89 31.94
C VAL A 515 8.66 -8.40 30.66
#